data_AF-A0A1S1HB81-F1
#
_entry.id   AF-A0A1S1HB81-F1
#
_cell.length_a   1.000
_cell.length_b   1.000
_cell.length_c   1.000
_cell.angle_alpha   90.00
_cell.angle_beta   90.00
_cell.angle_gamma   90.00
#
_symmetry.space_group_name_H-M   'P 1'
#
loop_
_entity.id
_entity.type
_entity.pdbx_description
1 polymer ?
#
loop_
_entity_poly.entity_id
_entity_poly.type
_entity_poly.pdbx_seq_one_letter_code
_entity_poly.pdbx_strand_id
1 'polypeptide(L)'
;MPKRAIMLLTAVSLAMPVASAAYAQDITVTAPRHRERSSTTGAPIETVTTSRVVNTADLDLRTDAGMKALRGRVEEAARKACAWLDQVYPLTADDSPPCVKTAVDKAMADAQALAAR
;
A
#
# COMPACT_ATOMS: atom_id res chain seq x y z
N MET A 1 -4.42 68.78 19.40
CA MET A 1 -4.35 67.31 19.57
C MET A 1 -3.37 66.72 18.54
N PRO A 2 -2.17 66.25 18.90
CA PRO A 2 -1.37 65.39 18.03
C PRO A 2 -1.49 63.91 18.44
N LYS A 3 -1.93 63.07 17.49
CA LYS A 3 -2.07 61.60 17.63
C LYS A 3 -0.68 60.95 17.69
N ARG A 4 -0.40 60.24 18.79
CA ARG A 4 0.79 59.39 18.96
C ARG A 4 0.57 58.07 18.22
N ALA A 5 1.40 57.77 17.24
CA ALA A 5 1.44 56.48 16.56
C ALA A 5 2.29 55.50 17.39
N ILE A 6 1.66 54.45 17.92
CA ILE A 6 2.32 53.34 18.60
C ILE A 6 2.64 52.29 17.53
N MET A 7 3.93 52.08 17.30
CA MET A 7 4.45 51.06 16.38
C MET A 7 4.64 49.75 17.17
N LEU A 8 3.80 48.75 16.89
CA LEU A 8 3.87 47.42 17.51
C LEU A 8 4.78 46.51 16.68
N LEU A 9 5.89 46.05 17.26
CA LEU A 9 6.74 44.99 16.70
C LEU A 9 6.15 43.60 17.06
N THR A 10 5.66 42.86 16.06
CA THR A 10 5.24 41.47 16.22
C THR A 10 6.40 40.54 15.84
N ALA A 11 6.98 39.85 16.83
CA ALA A 11 7.92 38.76 16.60
C ALA A 11 7.16 37.51 16.12
N VAL A 12 7.41 37.08 14.88
CA VAL A 12 6.84 35.85 14.32
C VAL A 12 7.77 34.69 14.67
N SER A 13 7.38 33.87 15.65
CA SER A 13 8.07 32.62 15.96
C SER A 13 7.68 31.56 14.91
N LEU A 14 8.65 31.13 14.11
CA LEU A 14 8.52 30.02 13.17
C LEU A 14 8.59 28.69 13.95
N ALA A 15 7.43 28.16 14.33
CA ALA A 15 7.32 26.77 14.74
C ALA A 15 7.35 25.88 13.48
N MET A 16 8.48 25.23 13.20
CA MET A 16 8.56 24.26 12.11
C MET A 16 7.78 22.99 12.49
N PRO A 17 6.89 22.48 11.61
CA PRO A 17 6.25 21.20 11.84
C PRO A 17 7.31 20.10 11.68
N VAL A 18 7.59 19.37 12.76
CA VAL A 18 8.38 18.14 12.69
C VAL A 18 7.51 17.09 12.02
N ALA A 19 7.71 16.85 10.73
CA ALA A 19 7.12 15.71 10.05
C ALA A 19 7.79 14.45 10.60
N SER A 20 7.15 13.78 11.55
CA SER A 20 7.52 12.43 11.97
C SER A 20 7.21 11.47 10.81
N ALA A 21 8.19 11.30 9.92
CA ALA A 21 8.25 10.13 9.05
C ALA A 21 8.46 8.92 9.97
N ALA A 22 7.37 8.38 10.49
CA ALA A 22 7.38 7.10 11.16
C ALA A 22 7.85 6.07 10.12
N TYR A 23 9.08 5.59 10.29
CA TYR A 23 9.61 4.43 9.58
C TYR A 23 8.86 3.17 10.05
N ALA A 24 7.55 3.12 9.82
CA ALA A 24 6.84 1.87 9.77
C ALA A 24 7.23 1.25 8.43
N GLN A 25 8.02 0.17 8.48
CA GLN A 25 8.31 -0.64 7.31
C GLN A 25 6.97 -1.29 6.91
N ASP A 26 6.22 -0.61 6.07
CA ASP A 26 4.87 -1.02 5.70
C ASP A 26 4.93 -1.75 4.35
N ILE A 27 4.47 -3.00 4.32
CA ILE A 27 4.37 -3.79 3.09
C ILE A 27 3.02 -3.51 2.44
N THR A 28 3.04 -3.00 1.22
CA THR A 28 1.81 -2.79 0.45
C THR A 28 1.48 -4.04 -0.36
N VAL A 29 0.48 -4.79 0.09
CA VAL A 29 -0.05 -5.95 -0.64
C VAL A 29 -0.99 -5.44 -1.73
N THR A 30 -0.55 -5.48 -2.98
CA THR A 30 -1.37 -5.07 -4.13
C THR A 30 -1.92 -6.29 -4.83
N ALA A 31 -3.24 -6.44 -4.81
CA ALA A 31 -3.96 -7.48 -5.53
C ALA A 31 -4.33 -6.99 -6.94
N PRO A 32 -3.82 -7.62 -8.00
CA PRO A 32 -4.24 -7.31 -9.36
C PRO A 32 -5.50 -8.10 -9.72
N ARG A 33 -6.48 -7.43 -10.33
CA ARG A 33 -7.45 -8.04 -11.24
C ARG A 33 -7.13 -7.56 -12.65
N HIS A 34 -6.76 -8.49 -13.54
CA HIS A 34 -6.64 -8.20 -14.96
C HIS A 34 -8.05 -8.26 -15.58
N ARG A 35 -8.48 -7.19 -16.27
CA ARG A 35 -9.41 -7.36 -17.40
C ARG A 35 -8.54 -7.35 -18.65
N GLU A 36 -8.95 -8.05 -19.69
CA GLU A 36 -8.42 -7.87 -21.05
C GLU A 36 -9.54 -7.50 -22.06
N ARG A 37 -9.28 -6.48 -22.91
CA ARG A 37 -9.97 -6.16 -24.18
C ARG A 37 -9.41 -7.03 -25.26
N SER A 38 -10.34 -7.63 -26.00
CA SER A 38 -10.03 -8.34 -27.23
C SER A 38 -9.25 -7.45 -28.20
N SER A 39 -8.13 -7.97 -28.70
CA SER A 39 -7.32 -7.41 -29.78
C SER A 39 -8.05 -7.36 -31.13
N THR A 40 -9.22 -7.99 -31.24
CA THR A 40 -10.05 -8.05 -32.44
C THR A 40 -11.24 -7.07 -32.40
N THR A 41 -11.76 -6.71 -31.22
CA THR A 41 -13.07 -6.02 -31.10
C THR A 41 -13.11 -4.77 -30.21
N GLY A 42 -12.08 -4.46 -29.39
CA GLY A 42 -11.95 -3.15 -28.71
C GLY A 42 -12.77 -2.92 -27.41
N ALA A 43 -13.27 -3.96 -26.73
CA ALA A 43 -14.10 -3.88 -25.51
C ALA A 43 -13.37 -4.29 -24.20
N PRO A 44 -13.55 -3.68 -22.99
CA PRO A 44 -12.61 -3.50 -21.80
C PRO A 44 -11.51 -4.48 -21.26
N ILE A 45 -10.22 -4.03 -21.28
CA ILE A 45 -8.95 -4.38 -20.57
C ILE A 45 -8.86 -3.27 -19.50
N GLU A 46 -9.57 -3.34 -18.38
CA GLU A 46 -9.29 -2.49 -17.22
C GLU A 46 -8.65 -3.30 -16.11
N THR A 47 -7.34 -3.15 -15.93
CA THR A 47 -6.67 -3.70 -14.76
C THR A 47 -7.16 -2.94 -13.53
N VAL A 48 -7.98 -3.59 -12.71
CA VAL A 48 -8.45 -3.06 -11.43
C VAL A 48 -7.52 -3.58 -10.35
N THR A 49 -6.98 -2.70 -9.52
CA THR A 49 -6.14 -3.10 -8.39
C THR A 49 -6.75 -2.65 -7.08
N THR A 50 -6.51 -3.41 -6.02
CA THR A 50 -6.75 -2.96 -4.64
C THR A 50 -5.53 -3.27 -3.79
N SER A 51 -5.26 -2.41 -2.82
CA SER A 51 -4.06 -2.52 -1.99
C SER A 51 -4.41 -2.55 -0.51
N ARG A 52 -3.65 -3.31 0.27
CA ARG A 52 -3.74 -3.37 1.72
C ARG A 52 -2.35 -3.22 2.34
N VAL A 53 -2.25 -2.37 3.35
CA VAL A 53 -1.00 -2.17 4.08
C VAL A 53 -0.88 -3.21 5.20
N VAL A 54 0.27 -3.87 5.26
CA VAL A 54 0.65 -4.77 6.34
C VAL A 54 1.78 -4.11 7.11
N ASN A 55 1.52 -3.81 8.38
CA ASN A 55 2.53 -3.27 9.27
C ASN A 55 3.52 -4.36 9.67
N THR A 56 4.81 -4.03 9.64
CA THR A 56 5.89 -4.93 10.07
C THR A 56 6.72 -4.36 11.22
N ALA A 57 6.25 -3.31 11.89
CA ALA A 57 7.04 -2.63 12.94
C ALA A 57 7.33 -3.54 14.15
N ASP A 58 6.50 -4.57 14.35
CA ASP A 58 6.63 -5.57 15.40
C ASP A 58 7.33 -6.86 14.95
N LEU A 59 7.81 -6.92 13.70
CA LEU A 59 8.46 -8.10 13.12
C LEU A 59 9.93 -7.84 12.81
N ASP A 60 10.80 -8.76 13.22
CA ASP A 60 12.18 -8.78 12.75
C ASP A 60 12.29 -9.54 11.42
N LEU A 61 12.27 -8.78 10.32
CA LEU A 61 12.32 -9.31 8.96
C LEU A 61 13.68 -9.94 8.59
N ARG A 62 14.71 -9.79 9.43
CA ARG A 62 16.02 -10.44 9.22
C ARG A 62 16.04 -11.89 9.71
N THR A 63 14.97 -12.34 10.35
CA THR A 63 14.83 -13.70 10.87
C THR A 63 13.81 -14.49 10.07
N ASP A 64 14.02 -15.81 9.97
CA ASP A 64 13.06 -16.73 9.36
C ASP A 64 11.69 -16.66 10.04
N ALA A 65 11.68 -16.49 11.37
CA ALA A 65 10.46 -16.38 12.16
C ALA A 65 9.66 -15.12 11.81
N GLY A 66 10.31 -13.95 11.73
CA GLY A 66 9.67 -12.70 11.34
C GLY A 66 9.19 -12.71 9.89
N MET A 67 9.98 -13.28 8.97
CA MET A 67 9.57 -13.44 7.57
C MET A 67 8.37 -14.39 7.40
N LYS A 68 8.32 -15.47 8.19
CA LYS A 68 7.18 -16.39 8.22
C LYS A 68 5.92 -15.71 8.78
N ALA A 69 6.05 -14.94 9.86
CA ALA A 69 4.95 -14.18 10.44
C ALA A 69 4.42 -13.14 9.45
N LEU A 70 5.31 -12.42 8.75
CA LEU A 70 4.94 -11.47 7.71
C LEU A 70 4.20 -12.16 6.57
N ARG A 71 4.69 -13.30 6.07
CA ARG A 71 4.04 -14.06 5.00
C ARG A 71 2.59 -14.40 5.36
N GLY A 72 2.33 -14.83 6.59
CA GLY A 72 0.96 -15.10 7.04
C GLY A 72 0.05 -13.87 6.96
N ARG A 73 0.55 -12.69 7.37
CA ARG A 73 -0.18 -11.42 7.28
C ARG A 73 -0.43 -10.98 5.84
N VAL A 74 0.58 -11.12 4.99
CA VAL A 74 0.50 -10.82 3.55
C VAL A 74 -0.53 -11.71 2.87
N GLU A 75 -0.53 -13.02 3.16
CA GLU A 75 -1.53 -13.94 2.63
C GLU A 75 -2.96 -13.59 3.07
N GLU A 76 -3.16 -13.21 4.33
CA GLU A 76 -4.46 -12.76 4.83
C GLU A 76 -4.93 -11.47 4.14
N ALA A 77 -4.04 -10.48 4.02
CA ALA A 77 -4.32 -9.23 3.32
C ALA A 77 -4.65 -9.48 1.83
N ALA A 78 -3.90 -10.35 1.17
CA ALA A 78 -4.12 -10.75 -0.23
C ALA A 78 -5.48 -11.43 -0.41
N ARG A 79 -5.84 -12.38 0.47
CA ARG A 79 -7.18 -13.01 0.44
C ARG A 79 -8.30 -11.99 0.58
N LYS A 80 -8.19 -11.06 1.53
CA LYS A 80 -9.19 -9.99 1.75
C LYS A 80 -9.30 -9.06 0.54
N ALA A 81 -8.17 -8.67 -0.03
CA ALA A 81 -8.09 -7.82 -1.21
C ALA A 81 -8.72 -8.48 -2.45
N CYS A 82 -8.32 -9.73 -2.74
CA CYS A 82 -8.86 -10.49 -3.86
C CYS A 82 -10.35 -10.80 -3.68
N ALA A 83 -10.80 -11.21 -2.50
CA ALA A 83 -12.22 -11.46 -2.24
C ALA A 83 -13.08 -10.20 -2.43
N TRP A 84 -12.57 -9.03 -2.04
CA TRP A 84 -13.26 -7.75 -2.30
C TRP A 84 -13.34 -7.46 -3.80
N LEU A 85 -12.26 -7.69 -4.55
CA LEU A 85 -12.26 -7.55 -6.01
C LEU A 85 -13.26 -8.52 -6.66
N ASP A 86 -13.36 -9.75 -6.18
CA ASP A 86 -14.31 -10.74 -6.68
C ASP A 86 -15.77 -10.33 -6.39
N GLN A 87 -16.01 -9.69 -5.25
CA GLN A 87 -17.34 -9.20 -4.86
C GLN A 87 -17.78 -7.97 -5.67
N VAL A 88 -16.89 -7.00 -5.86
CA VAL A 88 -17.21 -5.71 -6.52
C VAL A 88 -17.10 -5.82 -8.04
N TYR A 89 -16.27 -6.72 -8.54
CA TYR A 89 -16.07 -7.00 -9.97
C TYR A 89 -16.26 -8.49 -10.27
N PRO A 90 -17.48 -9.04 -10.08
CA PRO A 90 -17.79 -10.42 -10.41
C PRO A 90 -17.69 -10.60 -11.93
N LEU A 91 -16.56 -11.13 -12.39
CA LEU A 91 -16.30 -11.49 -13.78
C LEU A 91 -15.97 -12.99 -13.80
N THR A 92 -16.52 -13.72 -14.77
CA THR A 92 -16.32 -15.16 -14.98
C THR A 92 -15.02 -15.47 -15.74
N ALA A 93 -13.94 -14.71 -15.51
CA ALA A 93 -12.72 -14.84 -16.29
C ALA A 93 -11.84 -15.97 -15.74
N ASP A 94 -11.90 -17.14 -16.40
CA ASP A 94 -11.18 -18.37 -16.06
C ASP A 94 -9.64 -18.25 -16.24
N ASP A 95 -9.15 -17.23 -16.96
CA ASP A 95 -7.73 -17.08 -17.36
C ASP A 95 -6.91 -16.08 -16.51
N SER A 96 -7.44 -15.56 -15.40
CA SER A 96 -6.64 -14.71 -14.51
C SER A 96 -5.63 -15.54 -13.70
N PRO A 97 -4.33 -15.17 -13.63
CA PRO A 97 -3.41 -15.81 -12.70
C PRO A 97 -3.98 -15.72 -11.27
N PRO A 98 -3.72 -16.71 -10.39
CA PRO A 98 -4.35 -16.76 -9.08
C PRO A 98 -4.02 -15.49 -8.27
N CYS A 99 -5.02 -14.59 -8.16
CA CYS A 99 -4.89 -13.24 -7.61
C CYS A 99 -4.10 -13.21 -6.30
N VAL A 100 -4.44 -14.12 -5.37
CA VAL A 100 -3.79 -14.23 -4.06
C VAL A 100 -2.31 -14.55 -4.21
N LYS A 101 -1.94 -15.53 -5.04
CA LYS A 101 -0.55 -15.92 -5.25
C LYS A 101 0.25 -14.76 -5.83
N THR A 102 -0.27 -14.10 -6.86
CA THR A 102 0.41 -12.96 -7.49
C THR A 102 0.60 -11.79 -6.52
N ALA A 103 -0.40 -11.50 -5.68
CA ALA A 103 -0.30 -10.46 -4.67
C ALA A 103 0.74 -10.80 -3.59
N VAL A 104 0.75 -12.05 -3.12
CA VAL A 104 1.71 -12.56 -2.13
C VAL A 104 3.13 -12.53 -2.67
N ASP A 105 3.37 -13.06 -3.88
CA ASP A 105 4.71 -13.13 -4.47
C ASP A 105 5.32 -11.73 -4.61
N LYS A 106 4.53 -10.75 -5.09
CA LYS A 106 4.99 -9.35 -5.22
C LYS A 106 5.32 -8.74 -3.85
N ALA A 107 4.41 -8.83 -2.89
CA ALA A 107 4.61 -8.27 -1.56
C ALA A 107 5.79 -8.92 -0.80
N MET A 108 6.03 -10.22 -1.00
CA MET A 108 7.16 -10.91 -0.40
C MET A 108 8.50 -10.56 -1.05
N ALA A 109 8.52 -10.21 -2.34
CA ALA A 109 9.72 -9.67 -2.98
C ALA A 109 10.10 -8.30 -2.38
N ASP A 110 9.12 -7.43 -2.16
CA ASP A 110 9.33 -6.14 -1.49
C ASP A 110 9.84 -6.34 -0.04
N ALA A 111 9.28 -7.32 0.67
CA ALA A 111 9.72 -7.67 2.01
C ALA A 111 11.18 -8.17 2.05
N GLN A 112 11.60 -8.97 1.08
CA GLN A 112 12.99 -9.41 0.96
C GLN A 112 13.93 -8.24 0.69
N ALA A 113 13.52 -7.30 -0.18
CA ALA A 113 14.29 -6.09 -0.44
C ALA A 113 14.43 -5.19 0.80
N LEU A 114 13.43 -5.16 1.68
CA LEU A 114 13.50 -4.45 2.96
C LEU A 114 14.37 -5.17 3.99
N ALA A 115 14.30 -6.50 4.06
CA ALA A 115 15.13 -7.31 4.96
C ALA A 115 16.63 -7.25 4.61
N ALA A 116 16.97 -6.95 3.35
CA ALA A 116 18.33 -6.83 2.86
C ALA A 116 18.98 -5.44 3.07
N ARG A 117 18.26 -4.48 3.66
CA ARG A 117 18.78 -3.15 4.01
C ARG A 117 19.40 -3.14 5.40
#